data_AF-A0A969NGR8-F1
#
_entry.id   AF-A0A969NGR8-F1
#
_cell.length_a   1.000
_cell.length_b   1.000
_cell.length_c   1.000
_cell.angle_alpha   90.00
_cell.angle_beta   90.00
_cell.angle_gamma   90.00
#
_symmetry.space_group_name_H-M   'P 1'
#
loop_
_entity.id
_entity.type
_entity.pdbx_description
1 polymer ?
#
loop_
_entity_poly.entity_id
_entity_poly.type
_entity_poly.pdbx_seq_one_letter_code
_entity_poly.pdbx_strand_id
1 'polypeptide(L)'
;MGVLRAFIGYKQQNISIKANDFNWEGKIVDVCIANGQYFGSGLGIAPGASLDDGNLSLVIVGNIRIIHFLWYLPSLRKLKKLTIPKYIT
;
A
#
# COMPACT_ATOMS: atom_id res chain seq x y z
N MET A 1 3.87 14.92 -8.15
CA MET A 1 4.34 14.36 -9.44
C MET A 1 5.15 13.07 -9.31
N GLY A 2 5.89 12.82 -8.23
CA GLY A 2 6.74 11.62 -8.09
C GLY A 2 6.00 10.28 -8.19
N VAL A 3 4.90 10.11 -7.45
CA VAL A 3 4.11 8.86 -7.44
C VAL A 3 3.62 8.47 -8.84
N LEU A 4 3.10 9.43 -9.61
CA LEU A 4 2.58 9.15 -10.95
C LEU A 4 3.68 8.66 -11.89
N ARG A 5 4.91 9.22 -11.77
CA ARG A 5 6.06 8.78 -12.58
C ARG A 5 6.46 7.34 -12.30
N ALA A 6 6.38 6.89 -11.05
CA ALA A 6 6.69 5.51 -10.68
C ALA A 6 5.76 4.48 -11.36
N PHE A 7 4.56 4.90 -11.77
CA PHE A 7 3.58 4.04 -12.41
C PHE A 7 3.59 4.09 -13.95
N ILE A 8 4.36 4.98 -14.58
CA ILE A 8 4.43 5.05 -16.04
C ILE A 8 5.13 3.78 -16.56
N GLY A 9 4.43 3.01 -17.39
CA GLY A 9 4.94 1.76 -17.94
C GLY A 9 4.98 0.58 -16.95
N TYR A 10 4.51 0.77 -15.72
CA TYR A 10 4.48 -0.30 -14.72
C TYR A 10 3.50 -1.42 -15.13
N LYS A 11 3.96 -2.66 -15.01
CA LYS A 11 3.15 -3.88 -15.17
C LYS A 11 3.15 -4.64 -13.85
N GLN A 12 1.99 -5.11 -13.43
CA GLN A 12 1.85 -5.86 -12.19
C GLN A 12 2.70 -7.12 -12.21
N GLN A 13 3.52 -7.29 -11.18
CA GLN A 13 4.34 -8.47 -10.97
C GLN A 13 3.62 -9.44 -10.04
N ASN A 14 3.79 -10.74 -10.25
CA ASN A 14 3.36 -11.76 -9.30
C ASN A 14 4.48 -11.94 -8.27
N ILE A 15 4.17 -11.74 -6.99
CA ILE A 15 5.15 -11.86 -5.90
C ILE A 15 4.61 -12.75 -4.79
N SER A 16 5.52 -13.32 -4.00
CA SER A 16 5.23 -14.02 -2.75
C SER A 16 5.86 -13.26 -1.60
N ILE A 17 5.07 -12.96 -0.57
CA ILE A 17 5.47 -12.27 0.65
C ILE A 17 5.32 -13.27 1.79
N LYS A 18 6.40 -13.51 2.53
CA LYS A 18 6.43 -14.36 3.72
C LYS A 18 6.93 -13.58 4.91
N ALA A 19 6.21 -13.66 6.01
CA ALA A 19 6.61 -13.22 7.34
C ALA A 19 6.23 -14.32 8.35
N ASN A 20 6.60 -14.16 9.63
CA ASN A 20 6.49 -15.21 10.65
C ASN A 20 5.16 -16.00 10.59
N ASP A 21 4.03 -15.28 10.69
CA ASP A 21 2.68 -15.88 10.68
C ASP A 21 1.84 -15.40 9.49
N PHE A 22 2.48 -14.90 8.43
CA PHE A 22 1.81 -14.33 7.28
C PHE A 22 2.42 -14.82 5.97
N ASN A 23 1.56 -15.31 5.07
CA ASN A 23 1.95 -15.68 3.72
C ASN A 23 0.93 -15.11 2.75
N TRP A 24 1.41 -14.42 1.72
CA TRP A 24 0.59 -13.85 0.67
C TRP A 24 1.25 -14.03 -0.68
N GLU A 25 0.45 -14.37 -1.69
CA GLU A 25 0.92 -14.47 -3.07
C GLU A 25 -0.09 -13.83 -4.02
N GLY A 26 0.42 -13.10 -5.02
CA GLY A 26 -0.39 -12.62 -6.10
C GLY A 26 0.21 -11.44 -6.85
N LYS A 27 -0.60 -10.92 -7.78
CA LYS A 27 -0.27 -9.71 -8.53
C LYS A 27 -0.38 -8.48 -7.65
N ILE A 28 0.67 -7.66 -7.67
CA ILE A 28 0.75 -6.47 -6.83
C ILE A 28 0.85 -5.17 -7.63
N VAL A 29 0.27 -4.10 -7.09
CA VAL A 29 0.52 -2.73 -7.52
C VAL A 29 1.57 -2.07 -6.63
N ASP A 30 1.46 -2.26 -5.32
CA ASP A 30 2.35 -1.69 -4.33
C ASP A 30 2.41 -2.57 -3.06
N VAL A 31 3.58 -2.64 -2.43
CA VAL A 31 3.79 -3.18 -1.08
C VAL A 31 4.59 -2.17 -0.29
N CYS A 32 4.12 -1.85 0.90
CA CYS A 32 4.78 -0.90 1.79
C CYS A 32 4.96 -1.52 3.17
N ILE A 33 6.17 -1.38 3.72
CA ILE A 33 6.46 -1.66 5.13
C ILE A 33 6.76 -0.31 5.77
N ALA A 34 5.89 0.13 6.69
CA ALA A 34 5.91 1.49 7.20
C ALA A 34 5.85 1.55 8.73
N ASN A 35 6.66 2.43 9.31
CA ASN A 35 6.58 2.80 10.73
C ASN A 35 5.58 3.94 10.97
N GLY A 36 5.47 4.87 10.01
CA GLY A 36 4.55 6.01 10.08
C GLY A 36 3.38 5.87 9.12
N GLN A 37 2.29 6.57 9.40
CA GLN A 37 1.07 6.48 8.60
C GLN A 37 1.20 7.11 7.21
N TYR A 38 2.03 8.14 7.10
CA TYR A 38 2.25 8.91 5.87
C TYR A 38 3.68 8.73 5.37
N PHE A 39 3.85 8.56 4.07
CA PHE A 39 5.16 8.59 3.43
C PHE A 39 5.11 9.36 2.11
N GLY A 40 6.29 9.74 1.61
CA GLY A 40 6.43 10.58 0.43
C GLY A 40 5.69 11.91 0.57
N SER A 41 5.16 12.43 -0.54
CA SER A 41 4.44 13.72 -0.61
C SER A 41 3.04 13.66 0.05
N GLY A 42 2.95 13.21 1.30
CA GLY A 42 1.75 13.14 2.12
C GLY A 42 0.82 11.97 1.79
N LEU A 43 1.33 10.83 1.31
CA LEU A 43 0.51 9.65 1.01
C LEU A 43 0.28 8.83 2.28
N GLY A 44 -0.95 8.85 2.81
CA GLY A 44 -1.36 8.10 4.00
C GLY A 44 -1.66 6.64 3.70
N ILE A 45 -0.63 5.84 3.42
CA ILE A 45 -0.79 4.43 3.00
C ILE A 45 -1.10 3.50 4.17
N ALA A 46 -0.58 3.79 5.36
CA ALA A 46 -0.56 2.86 6.48
C ALA A 46 -1.42 3.42 7.61
N PRO A 47 -2.75 3.45 7.47
CA PRO A 47 -3.63 4.08 8.45
C PRO A 47 -3.54 3.45 9.85
N GLY A 48 -3.08 2.20 9.95
CA GLY A 48 -2.89 1.48 11.21
C GLY A 48 -1.51 1.63 11.85
N ALA A 49 -0.56 2.32 11.21
CA ALA A 49 0.80 2.43 11.75
C ALA A 49 0.85 3.33 12.99
N SER A 50 1.65 2.92 13.97
CA SER A 50 2.01 3.70 15.16
C SER A 50 3.54 3.77 15.29
N LEU A 51 4.06 4.90 15.75
CA LEU A 51 5.52 5.10 15.85
C LEU A 51 6.12 4.49 17.12
N ASP A 52 5.28 4.11 18.08
CA ASP A 52 5.63 3.77 19.46
C ASP A 52 5.15 2.38 19.89
N ASP A 53 4.52 1.62 18.99
CA ASP A 53 4.00 0.27 19.29
C ASP A 53 5.06 -0.84 19.11
N GLY A 54 6.26 -0.49 18.63
CA GLY A 54 7.35 -1.42 18.36
C GLY A 54 7.16 -2.29 17.12
N ASN A 55 6.13 -2.03 16.30
CA ASN A 55 5.77 -2.81 15.12
C ASN A 55 6.00 -2.04 13.82
N LEU A 56 6.07 -2.77 12.71
CA LEU A 56 5.97 -2.20 11.36
C LEU A 56 4.66 -2.64 10.72
N SER A 57 3.98 -1.71 10.05
CA SER A 57 2.76 -2.01 9.30
C SER A 57 3.09 -2.48 7.89
N LEU A 58 2.56 -3.65 7.51
CA LEU A 58 2.65 -4.20 6.16
C LEU A 58 1.37 -3.86 5.39
N VAL A 59 1.48 -3.03 4.36
CA VAL A 59 0.36 -2.69 3.47
C VAL A 59 0.56 -3.34 2.12
N ILE A 60 -0.43 -4.11 1.68
CA ILE A 60 -0.42 -4.79 0.37
C ILE A 60 -1.56 -4.26 -0.49
N VAL A 61 -1.19 -3.70 -1.64
CA VAL A 61 -2.12 -3.26 -2.69
C VAL A 61 -2.13 -4.29 -3.82
N GLY A 62 -2.88 -5.37 -3.60
CA GLY A 62 -2.97 -6.50 -4.52
C GLY A 62 -4.16 -6.42 -5.48
N ASN A 63 -4.02 -7.03 -6.66
CA ASN A 63 -5.12 -7.37 -7.57
C ASN A 63 -6.05 -6.21 -7.99
N ILE A 64 -5.56 -4.97 -8.01
CA ILE A 64 -6.28 -3.83 -8.59
C ILE A 64 -5.52 -3.28 -9.80
N ARG A 65 -6.22 -2.66 -10.74
CA ARG A 65 -5.55 -1.94 -11.83
C ARG A 65 -4.91 -0.67 -11.25
N ILE A 66 -3.75 -0.28 -11.79
CA ILE A 66 -3.02 0.93 -11.39
C ILE A 66 -3.92 2.17 -11.42
N ILE A 67 -4.82 2.27 -12.39
CA ILE A 67 -5.76 3.40 -12.48
C ILE A 67 -6.70 3.49 -11.27
N HIS A 68 -7.12 2.35 -10.70
CA HIS A 68 -7.91 2.35 -9.47
C HIS A 68 -7.07 2.83 -8.29
N PHE A 69 -5.81 2.40 -8.19
CA PHE A 69 -4.89 2.93 -7.17
C PHE A 69 -4.75 4.45 -7.25
N LEU A 70 -4.56 4.99 -8.45
CA LEU A 70 -4.47 6.43 -8.68
C LEU A 70 -5.75 7.18 -8.28
N TRP A 71 -6.92 6.56 -8.50
CA TRP A 71 -8.21 7.12 -8.10
C TRP A 71 -8.39 7.20 -6.58
N TYR A 72 -7.78 6.28 -5.83
CA TYR A 72 -7.82 6.29 -4.36
C TYR A 72 -6.81 7.24 -3.70
N LEU A 73 -5.85 7.81 -4.43
CA LEU A 73 -4.83 8.71 -3.87
C LEU A 73 -5.39 9.85 -3.02
N PRO A 74 -6.45 10.58 -3.42
CA PRO A 74 -7.02 11.64 -2.58
C PRO A 74 -7.61 11.12 -1.26
N SER A 75 -8.12 9.89 -1.24
CA SER A 75 -8.66 9.25 -0.04
C SER A 75 -7.55 8.77 0.89
N LEU A 76 -6.48 8.18 0.33
CA LEU A 76 -5.28 7.78 1.06
C LEU A 76 -4.61 8.99 1.75
N ARG A 77 -4.54 10.14 1.07
CA ARG A 77 -4.05 11.39 1.65
C ARG A 77 -4.86 11.90 2.85
N LYS A 78 -6.11 11.46 3.00
CA LYS A 78 -6.98 11.79 4.14
C LYS A 78 -6.98 10.70 5.22
N LEU A 79 -6.09 9.72 5.10
CA LEU A 79 -6.01 8.53 5.96
C LEU A 79 -7.32 7.74 6.07
N LYS A 80 -8.22 7.87 5.11
CA LYS A 80 -9.48 7.12 5.15
C LYS A 80 -9.17 5.65 4.95
N LYS A 81 -9.48 4.82 5.95
CA LYS A 81 -9.37 3.36 5.84
C LYS A 81 -10.24 2.91 4.66
N LEU A 82 -9.59 2.41 3.61
CA LEU A 82 -10.28 1.96 2.41
C LEU A 82 -10.74 0.53 2.64
N THR A 83 -12.06 0.32 2.70
CA THR A 83 -12.65 -1.03 2.69
C THR A 83 -12.69 -1.54 1.24
N ILE A 84 -11.52 -1.82 0.66
CA ILE A 84 -11.42 -2.48 -0.65
C ILE A 84 -11.21 -3.98 -0.37
N PRO A 85 -11.86 -4.90 -1.10
CA PRO A 85 -11.84 -6.34 -0.81
C PRO A 85 -10.46 -7.02 -0.81
N LYS A 86 -9.36 -6.30 -1.08
CA LYS A 86 -8.00 -6.84 -1.07
C LYS A 86 -6.94 -5.87 -0.54
N TYR A 87 -7.34 -4.96 0.36
CA TYR A 87 -6.43 -4.11 1.12
C TYR A 87 -6.16 -4.76 2.48
N ILE A 88 -4.94 -5.28 2.67
CA ILE A 88 -4.51 -5.87 3.94
C ILE A 88 -3.50 -4.89 4.55
N THR A 89 -3.77 -4.45 5.77
CA THR A 89 -2.90 -3.62 6.63
C THR A 89 -2.71 -4.35 7.94
#